data_AF-A0A915B320-F1
#
_entry.id   AF-A0A915B320-F1
#
_cell.length_a   1.000
_cell.length_b   1.000
_cell.length_c   1.000
_cell.angle_alpha   90.00
_cell.angle_beta   90.00
_cell.angle_gamma   90.00
#
_symmetry.space_group_name_H-M   'P 1'
#
loop_
_entity.id
_entity.type
_entity.pdbx_description
1 polymer ?
#
loop_
_entity_poly.entity_id
_entity_poly.type
_entity_poly.pdbx_seq_one_letter_code
_entity_poly.pdbx_strand_id
1 'polypeptide(L)'
;ALRLFYVTVLLPCFAFFLHRLYITQIILFEVTAILLLWMMVLYCAIQLLCRFRTHIWRATAMTTQVFKHALLNLRRSYTGAQCRFYGSPCCSIVSEAVSYRLIYFNLRYLAECARQIFHHKGVLFEDIRIKREDWPALKSKTPFGQLPVLEVDGEVISQSYAINRYLARRFGLAGTSLIEEALVDSVADAHKDFLETSRPYFR
;
A
#
# COMPACT_ATOMS: atom_id res chain seq x y z
N ALA A 1 -57.21 4.76 -79.05
CA ALA A 1 -55.84 4.20 -79.08
C ALA A 1 -55.03 4.54 -77.82
N LEU A 2 -54.83 5.82 -77.47
CA LEU A 2 -53.98 6.23 -76.33
C LEU A 2 -54.40 5.71 -74.94
N ARG A 3 -55.71 5.64 -74.64
CA ARG A 3 -56.19 5.14 -73.33
C ARG A 3 -55.93 3.64 -73.10
N LEU A 4 -55.97 2.82 -74.15
CA LEU A 4 -55.70 1.37 -74.02
C LEU A 4 -54.20 1.11 -73.79
N PHE A 5 -53.32 1.85 -74.46
CA PHE A 5 -51.86 1.69 -74.31
C PHE A 5 -51.36 2.01 -72.89
N TYR A 6 -51.97 3.00 -72.25
CA TYR A 6 -51.61 3.38 -70.88
C TYR A 6 -51.98 2.30 -69.85
N VAL A 7 -53.14 1.67 -70.02
CA VAL A 7 -53.69 0.68 -69.08
C VAL A 7 -53.05 -0.69 -69.28
N THR A 8 -52.79 -1.12 -70.51
CA THR A 8 -52.28 -2.47 -70.77
C THR A 8 -50.76 -2.58 -70.73
N VAL A 9 -50.01 -1.49 -70.96
CA VAL A 9 -48.54 -1.54 -71.04
C VAL A 9 -47.88 -0.76 -69.91
N LEU A 10 -48.29 0.50 -69.71
CA LEU A 10 -47.61 1.41 -68.77
C LEU A 10 -47.91 1.09 -67.30
N LEU A 11 -49.16 0.81 -66.95
CA LEU A 11 -49.55 0.42 -65.58
C LEU A 11 -48.84 -0.85 -65.07
N PRO A 12 -48.81 -1.98 -65.79
CA PRO A 12 -48.12 -3.18 -65.31
C PRO A 12 -46.60 -3.01 -65.26
N CYS A 13 -45.99 -2.24 -66.18
CA CYS A 13 -44.57 -1.89 -66.08
C CYS A 13 -44.25 -1.05 -64.84
N PHE A 14 -45.12 -0.09 -64.48
CA PHE A 14 -44.94 0.74 -63.29
C PHE A 14 -45.13 -0.06 -61.99
N ALA A 15 -46.13 -0.96 -61.95
CA ALA A 15 -46.35 -1.87 -60.83
C ALA A 15 -45.16 -2.83 -60.63
N PHE A 16 -44.58 -3.35 -61.71
CA PHE A 16 -43.38 -4.19 -61.64
C PHE A 16 -42.15 -3.43 -61.11
N PHE A 17 -42.02 -2.16 -61.49
CA PHE A 17 -40.93 -1.28 -61.01
C PHE A 17 -41.07 -0.97 -59.52
N LEU A 18 -42.28 -0.63 -59.05
CA LEU A 18 -42.57 -0.41 -57.63
C LEU A 18 -42.38 -1.69 -56.78
N HIS A 19 -42.77 -2.85 -57.31
CA HIS A 19 -42.58 -4.13 -56.64
C HIS A 19 -41.08 -4.48 -56.47
N ARG A 20 -40.25 -4.23 -57.50
CA ARG A 20 -38.79 -4.38 -57.39
C ARG A 20 -38.18 -3.44 -56.35
N LEU A 21 -38.60 -2.18 -56.31
CA LEU A 21 -38.13 -1.22 -55.31
C LEU A 21 -38.52 -1.64 -53.89
N TYR A 22 -39.75 -2.12 -53.70
CA TYR A 22 -40.24 -2.61 -52.41
C TYR A 22 -39.46 -3.84 -51.92
N ILE A 23 -39.18 -4.81 -52.79
CA ILE A 23 -38.35 -5.98 -52.45
C ILE A 23 -36.93 -5.55 -52.07
N THR A 24 -36.31 -4.63 -52.81
CA THR A 24 -34.97 -4.16 -52.47
C THR A 24 -34.91 -3.42 -51.13
N GLN A 25 -35.97 -2.69 -50.76
CA GLN A 25 -36.06 -2.03 -49.45
C GLN A 25 -36.24 -3.03 -48.31
N ILE A 26 -37.05 -4.08 -48.49
CA ILE A 26 -37.21 -5.15 -47.50
C ILE A 26 -35.88 -5.87 -47.25
N ILE A 27 -35.17 -6.24 -48.32
CA ILE A 27 -33.88 -6.94 -48.19
C ILE A 27 -32.85 -6.04 -47.49
N LEU A 28 -32.82 -4.74 -47.80
CA LEU A 28 -31.91 -3.81 -47.13
C LEU A 28 -32.23 -3.67 -45.64
N PHE A 29 -33.51 -3.65 -45.27
CA PHE A 29 -33.94 -3.59 -43.87
C PHE A 29 -33.57 -4.87 -43.08
N GLU A 30 -33.76 -6.05 -43.67
CA GLU A 30 -33.39 -7.31 -43.01
C GLU A 30 -31.87 -7.45 -42.87
N VAL A 31 -31.10 -7.11 -43.91
CA VAL A 31 -29.62 -7.19 -43.86
C VAL A 31 -29.05 -6.22 -42.84
N THR A 32 -29.59 -4.99 -42.74
CA THR A 32 -29.14 -4.03 -41.72
C THR A 32 -29.51 -4.45 -40.30
N ALA A 33 -30.70 -5.02 -40.08
CA ALA A 33 -31.09 -5.57 -38.79
C ALA A 33 -30.18 -6.73 -38.35
N ILE A 34 -29.83 -7.63 -39.27
CA ILE A 34 -28.90 -8.73 -39.01
C ILE A 34 -27.52 -8.18 -38.65
N LEU A 35 -26.96 -7.24 -39.43
CA LEU A 35 -25.65 -6.65 -39.15
C LEU A 35 -25.60 -5.95 -37.78
N LEU A 36 -26.66 -5.25 -37.38
CA LEU A 36 -26.75 -4.61 -36.06
C LEU A 36 -26.80 -5.63 -34.92
N LEU A 37 -27.54 -6.74 -35.09
CA LEU A 37 -27.56 -7.85 -34.14
C LEU A 37 -26.17 -8.47 -33.98
N TRP A 38 -25.46 -8.72 -35.07
CA TRP A 38 -24.08 -9.23 -35.03
C TRP A 38 -23.12 -8.26 -34.34
N MET A 39 -23.28 -6.95 -34.56
CA MET A 39 -22.49 -5.93 -33.88
C MET A 39 -22.74 -5.86 -32.37
N MET A 40 -23.99 -6.02 -31.92
CA MET A 40 -24.31 -6.06 -30.48
C MET A 40 -23.72 -7.30 -29.79
N VAL A 41 -23.78 -8.47 -30.45
CA VAL A 41 -23.17 -9.70 -29.94
C VAL A 41 -21.64 -9.56 -29.84
N LEU A 42 -21.00 -9.00 -30.86
CA LEU A 42 -19.56 -8.74 -30.85
C LEU A 42 -19.15 -7.76 -29.76
N TYR A 43 -19.89 -6.67 -29.57
CA TYR A 43 -19.64 -5.69 -28.51
C TYR A 43 -19.76 -6.33 -27.12
N CYS A 44 -20.78 -7.16 -26.90
CA CYS A 44 -20.96 -7.88 -25.64
C CYS A 44 -19.80 -8.86 -25.38
N ALA A 45 -19.35 -9.60 -26.39
CA ALA A 45 -18.19 -10.49 -26.29
C ALA A 45 -16.90 -9.74 -25.92
N ILE A 46 -16.65 -8.58 -26.55
CA ILE A 46 -15.50 -7.73 -26.23
C ILE A 46 -15.56 -7.23 -24.78
N GLN A 47 -16.73 -6.79 -24.31
CA GLN A 47 -16.91 -6.35 -22.92
C GLN A 47 -16.65 -7.48 -21.91
N LEU A 48 -17.11 -8.70 -22.20
CA LEU A 48 -16.81 -9.88 -21.39
C LEU A 48 -15.31 -10.21 -21.37
N LEU A 49 -14.62 -10.13 -22.52
CA LEU A 49 -13.18 -10.36 -22.60
C LEU A 49 -12.38 -9.30 -21.82
N CYS A 50 -12.78 -8.03 -21.89
CA CYS A 50 -12.19 -6.95 -21.08
C CYS A 50 -12.39 -7.19 -19.58
N ARG A 51 -13.59 -7.63 -19.17
CA ARG A 51 -13.89 -7.95 -17.78
C ARG A 51 -13.10 -9.17 -17.30
N PHE A 52 -12.94 -10.21 -18.12
CA PHE A 52 -12.08 -11.36 -17.82
C PHE A 52 -10.60 -10.97 -17.68
N ARG A 53 -10.10 -10.11 -18.58
CA ARG A 53 -8.72 -9.61 -18.51
C ARG A 53 -8.45 -8.86 -17.21
N THR A 54 -9.36 -7.99 -16.75
CA THR A 54 -9.16 -7.28 -15.48
C THR A 54 -9.17 -8.20 -14.26
N HIS A 55 -9.94 -9.29 -14.26
CA HIS A 55 -9.91 -10.30 -13.21
C HIS A 55 -8.60 -11.10 -13.19
N ILE A 56 -8.07 -11.48 -14.36
CA ILE A 56 -6.77 -12.15 -14.48
C ILE A 56 -5.65 -11.23 -13.96
N TRP A 57 -5.62 -9.95 -14.36
CA TRP A 57 -4.63 -8.99 -13.89
C TRP A 57 -4.67 -8.77 -12.38
N ARG A 58 -5.86 -8.76 -11.75
CA ARG A 58 -6.00 -8.68 -10.30
C ARG A 58 -5.52 -9.94 -9.59
N ALA A 59 -5.78 -11.12 -10.16
CA ALA A 59 -5.28 -12.39 -9.62
C ALA A 59 -3.75 -12.49 -9.72
N THR A 60 -3.14 -12.09 -10.85
CA THR A 60 -1.67 -12.07 -11.01
C THR A 60 -0.99 -10.97 -10.19
N ALA A 61 -1.65 -9.84 -9.94
CA ALA A 61 -1.14 -8.79 -9.05
C ALA A 61 -1.11 -9.26 -7.58
N MET A 62 -2.14 -9.99 -7.14
CA MET A 62 -2.20 -10.54 -5.79
C MET A 62 -1.14 -11.62 -5.55
N THR A 63 -0.90 -12.50 -6.53
CA THR A 63 0.16 -13.52 -6.41
C THR A 63 1.55 -12.92 -6.40
N THR A 64 1.83 -11.91 -7.24
CA THR A 64 3.15 -11.25 -7.26
C THR A 64 3.44 -10.48 -5.97
N GLN A 65 2.45 -9.93 -5.28
CA GLN A 65 2.66 -9.24 -4.01
C GLN A 65 2.93 -10.21 -2.85
N VAL A 66 2.21 -11.34 -2.79
CA VAL A 66 2.48 -12.41 -1.82
C VAL A 66 3.84 -13.05 -2.09
N PHE A 67 4.20 -13.27 -3.36
CA PHE A 67 5.50 -13.82 -3.74
C PHE A 67 6.65 -12.84 -3.43
N LYS A 68 6.46 -11.54 -3.65
CA LYS A 68 7.44 -10.50 -3.24
C LYS A 68 7.63 -10.50 -1.72
N HIS A 69 6.56 -10.59 -0.94
CA HIS A 69 6.66 -10.64 0.53
C HIS A 69 7.32 -11.93 1.02
N ALA A 70 7.00 -13.08 0.41
CA ALA A 70 7.62 -14.37 0.72
C ALA A 70 9.11 -14.39 0.34
N LEU A 71 9.49 -13.84 -0.81
CA LEU A 71 10.88 -13.70 -1.23
C LEU A 71 11.67 -12.71 -0.36
N LEU A 72 11.05 -11.62 0.11
CA LEU A 72 11.66 -10.69 1.07
C LEU A 72 11.92 -11.36 2.42
N ASN A 73 10.99 -12.21 2.87
CA ASN A 73 11.16 -12.98 4.11
C ASN A 73 12.22 -14.08 3.97
N LEU A 74 12.26 -14.78 2.83
CA LEU A 74 13.32 -15.75 2.53
C LEU A 74 14.70 -15.07 2.39
N ARG A 75 14.77 -13.90 1.73
CA ARG A 75 16.01 -13.12 1.63
C ARG A 75 16.52 -12.68 3.01
N ARG A 76 15.62 -12.26 3.92
CA ARG A 76 15.97 -11.90 5.31
C ARG A 76 16.46 -13.10 6.13
N SER A 77 15.85 -14.28 5.98
CA SER A 77 16.29 -15.51 6.66
C SER A 77 17.67 -15.98 6.20
N TYR A 78 18.00 -15.85 4.91
CA TYR A 78 19.33 -16.21 4.40
C TYR A 78 20.42 -15.18 4.76
N THR A 79 20.12 -13.87 4.78
CA THR A 79 21.08 -12.85 5.24
C THR A 79 21.40 -12.95 6.74
N GLY A 80 20.51 -13.50 7.55
CA GLY A 80 20.76 -13.76 8.98
C GLY A 80 21.61 -15.00 9.26
N ALA A 81 21.61 -15.99 8.35
CA ALA A 81 22.33 -17.24 8.54
C ALA A 81 23.79 -17.19 8.04
N GLN A 82 24.11 -16.31 7.09
CA GLN A 82 25.41 -16.32 6.40
C GLN A 82 26.48 -15.42 7.02
N CYS A 83 26.15 -14.60 8.03
CA CYS A 83 27.11 -13.73 8.70
C CYS A 83 27.95 -14.40 9.80
N ARG A 84 27.93 -15.74 9.91
CA ARG A 84 28.67 -16.45 10.98
C ARG A 84 29.96 -17.14 10.56
N PHE A 85 30.36 -17.19 9.28
CA PHE A 85 31.54 -18.01 8.92
C PHE A 85 32.57 -17.51 7.91
N TYR A 86 32.35 -16.51 7.05
CA TYR A 86 33.47 -15.96 6.24
C TYR A 86 33.30 -14.46 6.00
N GLY A 87 34.28 -13.68 6.46
CA GLY A 87 34.44 -12.29 6.06
C GLY A 87 34.78 -12.19 4.58
N SER A 88 33.92 -11.53 3.80
CA SER A 88 34.30 -10.94 2.51
C SER A 88 33.36 -9.78 2.13
N PRO A 89 33.87 -8.70 1.51
CA PRO A 89 33.23 -7.39 1.46
C PRO A 89 32.68 -7.08 0.06
N CYS A 90 31.72 -7.87 -0.42
CA CYS A 90 31.21 -7.71 -1.80
C CYS A 90 29.68 -7.81 -1.88
N CYS A 91 28.98 -6.98 -1.11
CA CYS A 91 27.62 -6.55 -1.47
C CYS A 91 27.25 -5.33 -0.64
N SER A 92 27.86 -4.18 -0.93
CA SER A 92 27.39 -2.90 -0.41
C SER A 92 26.16 -2.44 -1.19
N ILE A 93 25.03 -3.14 -1.04
CA ILE A 93 23.76 -2.39 -0.99
C ILE A 93 23.82 -1.73 0.37
N VAL A 94 24.43 -0.54 0.40
CA VAL A 94 24.31 0.36 1.53
C VAL A 94 22.85 0.81 1.50
N SER A 95 21.93 0.01 2.06
CA SER A 95 20.88 0.66 2.83
C SER A 95 21.65 1.41 3.89
N GLU A 96 21.64 2.75 3.85
CA GLU A 96 22.22 3.59 4.90
C GLU A 96 21.91 2.91 6.23
N ALA A 97 22.95 2.33 6.83
CA ALA A 97 22.81 1.53 8.03
C ALA A 97 22.69 2.54 9.16
N VAL A 98 21.50 3.14 9.27
CA VAL A 98 21.17 4.12 10.29
C VAL A 98 21.51 3.49 11.63
N SER A 99 22.42 4.11 12.36
CA SER A 99 22.87 3.63 13.65
C SER A 99 21.93 4.14 14.73
N TYR A 100 21.31 3.22 15.45
CA TYR A 100 20.38 3.53 16.53
C TYR A 100 21.00 3.14 17.88
N ARG A 101 21.05 4.09 18.82
CA ARG A 101 21.49 3.84 20.19
C ARG A 101 20.43 4.35 21.17
N LEU A 102 19.86 3.46 21.97
CA LEU A 102 18.83 3.80 22.95
C LEU A 102 19.44 3.76 24.35
N ILE A 103 19.46 4.90 25.02
CA ILE A 103 20.03 5.06 26.35
C ILE A 103 18.91 5.17 27.37
N TYR A 104 18.86 4.22 28.32
CA TYR A 104 17.91 4.24 29.43
C TYR A 104 18.43 3.47 30.64
N PHE A 105 17.71 3.55 31.76
CA PHE A 105 17.97 2.67 32.90
C PHE A 105 17.76 1.19 32.54
N ASN A 106 18.32 0.29 33.36
CA ASN A 106 17.97 -1.13 33.34
C ASN A 106 16.54 -1.39 33.89
N LEU A 107 15.55 -0.74 33.26
CA LEU A 107 14.12 -0.81 33.54
C LEU A 107 13.37 -0.82 32.21
N ARG A 108 12.15 -1.36 32.22
CA ARG A 108 11.25 -1.33 31.06
C ARG A 108 10.66 0.07 30.88
N TYR A 109 9.65 0.40 31.70
CA TYR A 109 8.99 1.72 31.81
C TYR A 109 8.99 2.54 30.50
N LEU A 110 9.52 3.78 30.49
CA LEU A 110 9.39 4.71 29.37
C LEU A 110 10.12 4.29 28.07
N ALA A 111 11.19 3.51 28.15
CA ALA A 111 11.97 3.12 26.97
C ALA A 111 11.44 1.83 26.31
N GLU A 112 10.56 1.09 26.99
CA GLU A 112 10.14 -0.23 26.53
C GLU A 112 9.38 -0.19 25.21
N CYS A 113 8.54 0.81 25.01
CA CYS A 113 7.80 0.96 23.75
C CYS A 113 8.75 1.10 22.55
N ALA A 114 9.80 1.92 22.68
CA ALA A 114 10.83 2.04 21.65
C ALA A 114 11.55 0.71 21.38
N ARG A 115 11.91 -0.04 22.44
CA ARG A 115 12.49 -1.39 22.29
C ARG A 115 11.55 -2.32 21.53
N GLN A 116 10.27 -2.35 21.88
CA GLN A 116 9.26 -3.17 21.20
C GLN A 116 9.14 -2.81 19.72
N ILE A 117 9.18 -1.52 19.36
CA ILE A 117 9.13 -1.06 17.97
C ILE A 117 10.33 -1.61 17.18
N PHE A 118 11.54 -1.51 17.71
CA PHE A 118 12.75 -2.04 17.06
C PHE A 118 12.66 -3.56 16.84
N HIS A 119 12.26 -4.30 17.87
CA HIS A 119 12.13 -5.76 17.79
C HIS A 119 11.03 -6.16 16.82
N HIS A 120 9.88 -5.47 16.82
CA HIS A 120 8.77 -5.74 15.91
C HIS A 120 9.17 -5.56 14.44
N LYS A 121 10.04 -4.59 14.13
CA LYS A 121 10.51 -4.32 12.77
C LYS A 121 11.77 -5.10 12.39
N GLY A 122 12.39 -5.80 13.33
CA GLY A 122 13.63 -6.54 13.14
C GLY A 122 14.82 -5.62 12.83
N VAL A 123 14.81 -4.39 13.37
CA VAL A 123 15.89 -3.42 13.22
C VAL A 123 16.85 -3.57 14.39
N LEU A 124 18.14 -3.71 14.08
CA LEU A 124 19.19 -3.78 15.09
C LEU A 124 19.42 -2.38 15.67
N PHE A 125 19.57 -2.32 16.99
CA PHE A 125 19.89 -1.10 17.73
C PHE A 125 20.76 -1.48 18.94
N GLU A 126 21.53 -0.51 19.45
CA GLU A 126 22.30 -0.65 20.68
C GLU A 126 21.41 -0.29 21.89
N ASP A 127 21.15 -1.25 22.79
CA ASP A 127 20.39 -1.02 24.04
C ASP A 127 21.36 -0.72 25.19
N ILE A 128 21.65 0.57 25.40
CA ILE A 128 22.57 1.04 26.44
C ILE A 128 21.81 1.20 27.75
N ARG A 129 22.05 0.25 28.66
CA ARG A 129 21.43 0.22 29.99
C ARG A 129 22.36 0.79 31.03
N ILE A 130 22.05 1.98 31.52
CA ILE A 130 22.84 2.63 32.57
C ILE A 130 22.43 2.13 33.95
N LYS A 131 23.40 2.03 34.86
CA LYS A 131 23.15 1.82 36.28
C LYS A 131 22.83 3.16 36.96
N ARG A 132 22.24 3.11 38.16
CA ARG A 132 21.81 4.34 38.87
C ARG A 132 22.99 5.19 39.32
N GLU A 133 24.14 4.57 39.56
CA GLU A 133 25.36 5.19 40.05
C GLU A 133 26.03 6.05 38.98
N ASP A 134 25.92 5.64 37.71
CA ASP A 134 26.51 6.34 36.55
C ASP A 134 25.64 7.50 36.04
N TRP A 135 24.36 7.53 36.44
CA TRP A 135 23.39 8.53 35.98
C TRP A 135 23.77 9.98 36.30
N PRO A 136 24.24 10.34 37.51
CA PRO A 136 24.61 11.71 37.83
C PRO A 136 25.66 12.31 36.87
N ALA A 137 26.61 11.49 36.41
CA ALA A 137 27.65 11.93 35.47
C ALA A 137 27.11 12.12 34.04
N LEU A 138 26.09 11.35 33.64
CA LEU A 138 25.47 11.44 32.32
C LEU A 138 24.40 12.53 32.24
N LYS A 139 23.76 12.87 33.36
CA LYS A 139 22.63 13.82 33.42
C LYS A 139 22.93 15.17 32.76
N SER A 140 24.12 15.73 32.98
CA SER A 140 24.54 17.01 32.37
C SER A 140 24.74 16.94 30.86
N LYS A 141 24.95 15.74 30.31
CA LYS A 141 25.13 15.51 28.87
C LYS A 141 23.80 15.30 28.14
N THR A 142 22.71 15.04 28.87
CA THR A 142 21.38 14.84 28.26
C THR A 142 20.68 16.18 28.02
N PRO A 143 19.94 16.35 26.90
CA PRO A 143 19.35 17.64 26.51
C PRO A 143 18.46 18.29 27.59
N PHE A 144 17.67 17.47 28.30
CA PHE A 144 16.74 17.94 29.33
C PHE A 144 17.07 17.40 30.73
N GLY A 145 18.26 16.85 30.96
CA GLY A 145 18.59 16.22 32.24
C GLY A 145 17.74 15.00 32.57
N GLN A 146 17.21 14.31 31.55
CA GLN A 146 16.23 13.23 31.63
C GLN A 146 16.55 12.10 30.65
N LEU A 147 16.03 10.91 30.95
CA LEU A 147 16.04 9.73 30.08
C LEU A 147 14.60 9.28 29.84
N PRO A 148 14.28 8.61 28.73
CA PRO A 148 15.19 8.05 27.70
C PRO A 148 15.70 9.06 26.67
N VAL A 149 16.81 8.67 26.03
CA VAL A 149 17.42 9.37 24.89
C VAL A 149 17.69 8.36 23.77
N LEU A 150 17.33 8.71 22.54
CA LEU A 150 17.64 7.95 21.33
C LEU A 150 18.65 8.76 20.51
N GLU A 151 19.77 8.13 20.14
CA GLU A 151 20.71 8.67 19.16
C GLU A 151 20.47 8.00 17.80
N VAL A 152 20.33 8.82 16.76
CA VAL A 152 20.13 8.39 15.36
C VAL A 152 21.19 9.06 14.51
N ASP A 153 22.17 8.30 14.02
CA ASP A 153 23.28 8.83 13.20
C ASP A 153 24.01 10.04 13.83
N GLY A 154 24.08 10.08 15.16
CA GLY A 154 24.71 11.17 15.93
C GLY A 154 23.73 12.27 16.37
N GLU A 155 22.52 12.31 15.83
CA GLU A 155 21.46 13.23 16.27
C GLU A 155 20.76 12.71 17.53
N VAL A 156 20.51 13.60 18.49
CA VAL A 156 19.99 13.22 19.80
C VAL A 156 18.53 13.61 19.95
N ILE A 157 17.66 12.61 20.14
CA ILE A 157 16.23 12.78 20.39
C ILE A 157 15.95 12.41 21.85
N SER A 158 15.32 13.32 22.59
CA SER A 158 14.89 13.11 23.98
C SER A 158 13.37 13.11 24.08
N GLN A 159 12.83 12.74 25.26
CA GLN A 159 11.41 12.48 25.52
C GLN A 159 10.89 11.18 24.89
N SER A 160 10.40 10.27 25.72
CA SER A 160 9.96 8.92 25.31
C SER A 160 8.90 8.92 24.21
N TYR A 161 7.88 9.78 24.32
CA TYR A 161 6.80 9.86 23.34
C TYR A 161 7.25 10.45 22.01
N ALA A 162 8.18 11.40 22.01
CA ALA A 162 8.77 11.94 20.80
C ALA A 162 9.60 10.86 20.07
N ILE A 163 10.39 10.09 20.82
CA ILE A 163 11.13 8.93 20.32
C ILE A 163 10.17 7.90 19.69
N ASN A 164 9.11 7.52 20.41
CA ASN A 164 8.14 6.54 19.92
C ASN A 164 7.46 7.00 18.64
N ARG A 165 7.04 8.28 18.56
CA ARG A 165 6.43 8.86 17.36
C ARG A 165 7.39 8.91 16.18
N TYR A 166 8.65 9.28 16.42
CA TYR A 166 9.69 9.28 15.41
C TYR A 166 9.89 7.86 14.82
N LEU A 167 10.05 6.86 15.68
CA LEU A 167 10.22 5.47 15.25
C LEU A 167 8.96 4.92 14.57
N ALA A 168 7.77 5.27 15.08
CA ALA A 168 6.51 4.87 14.48
C ALA A 168 6.36 5.43 13.07
N ARG A 169 6.67 6.72 12.85
CA ARG A 169 6.66 7.32 11.50
C ARG A 169 7.71 6.69 10.60
N ARG A 170 8.94 6.53 11.09
CA ARG A 170 10.06 5.94 10.33
C ARG A 170 9.79 4.52 9.85
N PHE A 171 9.02 3.75 10.61
CA PHE A 171 8.71 2.36 10.29
C PHE A 171 7.26 2.12 9.83
N GLY A 172 6.48 3.18 9.57
CA GLY A 172 5.11 3.08 9.07
C GLY A 172 4.13 2.43 10.06
N LEU A 173 4.23 2.80 11.34
CA LEU A 173 3.35 2.38 12.44
C LEU A 173 2.50 3.53 13.00
N ALA A 174 2.70 4.77 12.54
CA ALA A 174 2.00 5.94 13.06
C ALA A 174 0.56 6.08 12.53
N GLY A 175 0.21 5.39 11.43
CA GLY A 175 -1.04 5.58 10.69
C GLY A 175 -0.76 5.80 9.21
N THR A 176 -1.78 5.75 8.37
CA THR A 176 -1.67 5.99 6.93
C THR A 176 -2.12 7.39 6.50
N SER A 177 -2.96 8.02 7.32
CA SER A 177 -3.48 9.37 7.09
C SER A 177 -3.18 10.31 8.25
N LEU A 178 -3.19 11.62 7.99
CA LEU A 178 -2.96 12.64 9.03
C LEU A 178 -3.93 12.53 10.20
N ILE A 179 -5.18 12.15 9.94
CA ILE A 179 -6.18 11.96 10.98
C ILE A 179 -5.92 10.69 11.80
N GLU A 180 -5.47 9.60 11.17
CA GLU A 180 -5.07 8.38 11.88
C GLU A 180 -3.86 8.63 12.79
N GLU A 181 -2.85 9.34 12.29
CA GLU A 181 -1.70 9.75 13.11
C GLU A 181 -2.13 10.58 14.32
N ALA A 182 -3.03 11.55 14.11
CA ALA A 182 -3.56 12.37 15.20
C ALA A 182 -4.37 11.54 16.21
N LEU A 183 -5.13 10.53 15.76
CA LEU A 183 -5.86 9.61 16.64
C LEU A 183 -4.90 8.76 17.48
N VAL A 184 -3.84 8.21 16.87
CA VAL A 184 -2.79 7.46 17.59
C VAL A 184 -2.13 8.36 18.64
N ASP A 185 -1.78 9.59 18.26
CA ASP A 185 -1.20 10.58 19.17
C ASP A 185 -2.14 10.93 20.32
N SER A 186 -3.44 11.09 20.06
CA SER A 186 -4.43 11.38 21.09
C SER A 186 -4.51 10.28 22.16
N VAL A 187 -4.43 9.01 21.75
CA VAL A 187 -4.44 7.87 22.68
C VAL A 187 -3.13 7.78 23.45
N ALA A 188 -2.00 8.06 22.78
CA ALA A 188 -0.69 8.08 23.42
C ALA A 188 -0.59 9.18 24.49
N ASP A 189 -1.10 10.38 24.22
CA ASP A 189 -1.12 11.48 25.18
C ASP A 189 -2.11 11.22 26.32
N ALA A 190 -3.28 10.63 26.06
CA ALA A 190 -4.19 10.20 27.12
C ALA A 190 -3.54 9.15 28.05
N HIS A 191 -2.76 8.21 27.49
CA HIS A 191 -1.96 7.29 28.29
C HIS A 191 -0.92 8.02 29.13
N LYS A 192 -0.26 9.05 28.58
CA LYS A 192 0.74 9.84 29.30
C LYS A 192 0.14 10.55 30.51
N ASP A 193 -1.04 11.15 30.34
CA ASP A 193 -1.77 11.82 31.42
C ASP A 193 -2.19 10.83 32.50
N PHE A 194 -2.67 9.65 32.11
CA PHE A 194 -2.96 8.56 33.03
C PHE A 194 -1.71 8.10 33.80
N LEU A 195 -0.57 7.96 33.11
CA LEU A 195 0.68 7.55 33.72
C LEU A 195 1.19 8.57 34.75
N GLU A 196 1.08 9.87 34.44
CA GLU A 196 1.46 10.92 35.38
C GLU A 196 0.51 10.96 36.59
N THR A 197 -0.78 10.81 36.36
CA THR A 197 -1.78 10.76 37.44
C THR A 197 -1.59 9.55 38.36
N SER A 198 -1.21 8.40 37.80
CA SER A 198 -0.96 7.16 38.55
C SER A 198 0.44 7.07 39.19
N ARG A 199 1.34 8.00 38.86
CA ARG A 199 2.72 8.05 39.37
C ARG A 199 2.85 7.94 40.90
N PRO A 200 1.98 8.52 41.74
CA PRO A 200 2.10 8.38 43.20
C PRO A 200 1.98 6.94 43.71
N TYR A 201 1.29 6.06 42.98
CA TYR A 201 1.10 4.66 43.39
C TYR A 201 2.33 3.78 43.11
N PHE A 202 3.15 4.17 42.15
CA PHE A 202 4.36 3.42 41.74
C PHE A 202 5.64 3.90 42.44
N ARG A 203 5.51 4.80 43.42
CA ARG A 203 6.62 5.50 44.06
C ARG A 203 7.04 4.86 45.38
#